data_AF-A0A0C2NBX8-F1
#
_entry.id   AF-A0A0C2NBX8-F1
#
_cell.length_a   1.000
_cell.length_b   1.000
_cell.length_c   1.000
_cell.angle_alpha   90.00
_cell.angle_beta   90.00
_cell.angle_gamma   90.00
#
_symmetry.space_group_name_H-M   'P 1'
#
loop_
_entity.id
_entity.type
_entity.pdbx_description
1 polymer ?
#
loop_
_entity_poly.entity_id
_entity_poly.type
_entity_poly.pdbx_seq_one_letter_code
_entity_poly.pdbx_strand_id
1 'polypeptide(L)'
;MAATFKYKYDEIRAFNESAECFVKKKSEKAYLSFRKVIELCLEMEHYTKIIELCPKYGYFCEKAFNDTSKSEEYYNQADELRCRYNLPHTCVITSFDPNEYEKRVHEAQDLHFKV
;
A
#
# COMPACT_ATOMS: atom_id res chain seq x y z
N MET A 1 12.08 10.27 -24.55
CA MET A 1 11.29 10.41 -23.31
C MET A 1 10.09 9.46 -23.25
N ALA A 2 9.15 9.46 -24.20
CA ALA A 2 7.93 8.61 -24.12
C ALA A 2 8.19 7.08 -24.01
N ALA A 3 9.18 6.56 -24.72
CA ALA A 3 9.53 5.13 -24.68
C ALA A 3 10.03 4.67 -23.29
N THR A 4 10.78 5.54 -22.59
CA THR A 4 11.33 5.26 -21.25
C THR A 4 10.21 5.17 -20.20
N PHE A 5 9.23 6.08 -20.26
CA PHE A 5 8.07 6.02 -19.37
C PHE A 5 7.24 4.77 -19.60
N LYS A 6 6.94 4.44 -20.87
CA LYS A 6 6.21 3.21 -21.22
C LYS A 6 6.88 1.96 -20.65
N TYR A 7 8.20 1.86 -20.81
CA TYR A 7 8.99 0.74 -20.30
C TYR A 7 8.87 0.60 -18.78
N LYS A 8 8.97 1.70 -18.01
CA LYS A 8 8.80 1.66 -16.55
C LYS A 8 7.39 1.23 -16.13
N TYR A 9 6.34 1.62 -16.86
CA TYR A 9 4.97 1.14 -16.58
C TYR A 9 4.81 -0.36 -16.82
N ASP A 10 5.40 -0.88 -17.91
CA ASP A 10 5.39 -2.32 -18.20
C ASP A 10 6.14 -3.11 -17.11
N GLU A 11 7.26 -2.57 -16.60
CA GLU A 11 7.98 -3.15 -15.45
C GLU A 11 7.14 -3.14 -14.16
N ILE A 12 6.52 -2.01 -13.83
CA ILE A 12 5.61 -1.89 -12.66
C ILE A 12 4.50 -2.95 -12.73
N ARG A 13 3.91 -3.15 -13.92
CA ARG A 13 2.88 -4.18 -14.12
C ARG A 13 3.43 -5.58 -13.87
N ALA A 14 4.57 -5.91 -14.49
CA ALA A 14 5.18 -7.24 -14.34
C ALA A 14 5.57 -7.56 -12.89
N PHE A 15 6.10 -6.58 -12.14
CA PHE A 15 6.41 -6.79 -10.73
C PHE A 15 5.15 -6.93 -9.87
N ASN A 16 4.07 -6.18 -10.14
CA ASN A 16 2.81 -6.36 -9.41
C ASN A 16 2.21 -7.75 -9.64
N GLU A 17 2.14 -8.21 -10.89
CA GLU A 17 1.65 -9.56 -11.22
C GLU A 17 2.51 -10.66 -10.57
N SER A 18 3.82 -10.47 -10.58
CA SER A 18 4.76 -11.38 -9.90
C SER A 18 4.54 -11.38 -8.39
N ALA A 19 4.35 -10.20 -7.78
CA ALA A 19 4.10 -10.06 -6.35
C ALA A 19 2.82 -10.82 -5.94
N GLU A 20 1.73 -10.67 -6.69
CA GLU A 20 0.49 -11.41 -6.43
C GLU A 20 0.69 -12.93 -6.51
N CYS A 21 1.46 -13.40 -7.50
CA CYS A 21 1.82 -14.82 -7.61
C CYS A 21 2.64 -15.30 -6.41
N PHE A 22 3.64 -14.52 -5.98
CA PHE A 22 4.50 -14.87 -4.86
C PHE A 22 3.76 -14.83 -3.52
N VAL A 23 2.86 -13.87 -3.31
CA VAL A 23 1.98 -13.80 -2.13
C VAL A 23 1.11 -15.06 -2.04
N LYS A 24 0.45 -15.47 -3.14
CA LYS A 24 -0.36 -16.70 -3.19
C LYS A 24 0.45 -17.95 -2.85
N LYS A 25 1.74 -17.96 -3.21
CA LYS A 25 2.67 -19.06 -2.92
C LYS A 25 3.42 -18.90 -1.60
N LYS A 26 3.15 -17.83 -0.82
CA LYS A 26 3.88 -17.46 0.40
C LYS A 26 5.40 -17.45 0.19
N SER A 27 5.85 -16.97 -0.97
CA SER A 27 7.27 -16.82 -1.28
C SER A 27 7.75 -15.44 -0.89
N GLU A 28 8.86 -15.37 -0.14
CA GLU A 28 9.52 -14.12 0.24
C GLU A 28 9.98 -13.27 -0.97
N LYS A 29 10.01 -13.86 -2.18
CA LYS A 29 10.22 -13.12 -3.43
C LYS A 29 9.18 -12.01 -3.63
N ALA A 30 8.02 -12.10 -2.99
CA ALA A 30 7.04 -11.01 -2.97
C ALA A 30 7.64 -9.70 -2.47
N TYR A 31 8.51 -9.73 -1.46
CA TYR A 31 9.15 -8.54 -0.91
C TYR A 31 10.06 -7.84 -1.93
N LEU A 32 10.77 -8.62 -2.75
CA LEU A 32 11.59 -8.07 -3.83
C LEU A 32 10.72 -7.36 -4.85
N SER A 33 9.59 -7.97 -5.23
CA SER A 33 8.63 -7.36 -6.15
C SER A 33 8.01 -6.09 -5.58
N PHE A 34 7.58 -6.09 -4.31
CA PHE A 34 7.05 -4.90 -3.63
C PHE A 34 8.05 -3.73 -3.67
N ARG A 35 9.29 -3.99 -3.25
CA ARG A 35 10.35 -2.99 -3.25
C ARG A 35 10.60 -2.44 -4.65
N LYS A 36 10.65 -3.30 -5.67
CA LYS A 36 10.88 -2.88 -7.06
C LYS A 36 9.76 -1.98 -7.60
N VAL A 37 8.50 -2.29 -7.28
CA VAL A 37 7.39 -1.41 -7.64
C VAL A 37 7.53 -0.04 -6.98
N ILE A 38 7.86 0.01 -5.68
CA ILE A 38 8.03 1.27 -4.95
C ILE A 38 9.19 2.10 -5.54
N GLU A 39 10.34 1.48 -5.79
CA GLU A 39 11.50 2.13 -6.43
C GLU A 39 11.12 2.76 -7.78
N LEU A 40 10.45 2.01 -8.66
CA LEU A 40 10.01 2.51 -9.96
C LEU A 40 8.99 3.66 -9.84
N CYS A 41 8.05 3.56 -8.91
CA CYS A 41 7.10 4.63 -8.66
C CYS A 41 7.78 5.90 -8.10
N LEU A 42 8.82 5.77 -7.26
CA LEU A 42 9.59 6.90 -6.76
C LEU A 42 10.33 7.60 -7.89
N GLU A 43 11.00 6.84 -8.76
CA GLU A 43 11.70 7.38 -9.92
C GLU A 43 10.79 8.07 -10.93
N MET A 44 9.50 7.72 -10.95
CA MET A 44 8.50 8.34 -11.82
C MET A 44 7.74 9.47 -11.10
N GLU A 45 7.99 9.70 -9.81
CA GLU A 45 7.27 10.67 -8.96
C GLU A 45 5.78 10.35 -8.79
N HIS A 46 5.41 9.06 -8.85
CA HIS A 46 4.05 8.55 -8.66
C HIS A 46 3.69 8.42 -7.17
N TYR A 47 3.83 9.49 -6.39
CA TYR A 47 3.71 9.45 -4.93
C TYR A 47 2.35 8.96 -4.43
N THR A 48 1.26 9.41 -5.06
CA THR A 48 -0.09 8.91 -4.74
C THR A 48 -0.16 7.40 -4.86
N LYS A 49 0.48 6.82 -5.89
CA LYS A 49 0.46 5.37 -6.09
C LYS A 49 1.22 4.63 -5.00
N ILE A 50 2.34 5.20 -4.53
CA ILE A 50 3.14 4.61 -3.45
C ILE A 50 2.35 4.60 -2.15
N ILE A 51 1.63 5.69 -1.84
CA ILE A 51 0.80 5.79 -0.63
C ILE A 51 -0.34 4.77 -0.64
N GLU A 52 -0.84 4.35 -1.81
CA GLU A 52 -1.79 3.24 -1.92
C GLU A 52 -1.11 1.87 -1.77
N LEU A 53 0.06 1.69 -2.39
CA LEU A 53 0.73 0.40 -2.50
C LEU A 53 1.42 -0.02 -1.20
N CYS A 54 2.05 0.92 -0.49
CA CYS A 54 2.76 0.62 0.76
C CYS A 54 1.82 -0.02 1.80
N PRO A 55 0.65 0.54 2.15
CA PRO A 55 -0.27 -0.12 3.07
C PRO A 55 -0.76 -1.47 2.54
N LYS A 56 -1.00 -1.60 1.23
CA LYS A 56 -1.44 -2.88 0.63
C LYS A 56 -0.38 -3.96 0.81
N TYR A 57 0.90 -3.61 0.61
CA TYR A 57 2.01 -4.53 0.83
C TYR A 57 2.23 -4.82 2.31
N GLY A 58 2.05 -3.84 3.19
CA GLY A 58 2.04 -4.05 4.64
C GLY A 58 1.01 -5.09 5.06
N TYR A 59 -0.24 -4.92 4.61
CA TYR A 59 -1.31 -5.90 4.83
C TYR A 59 -0.96 -7.30 4.33
N PHE A 60 -0.31 -7.43 3.17
CA PHE A 60 0.16 -8.74 2.69
C PHE A 60 1.26 -9.32 3.57
N CYS A 61 2.22 -8.51 4.04
CA CYS A 61 3.25 -8.94 4.99
C CYS A 61 2.61 -9.52 6.26
N GLU A 62 1.65 -8.81 6.84
CA GLU A 62 0.93 -9.25 8.03
C GLU A 62 0.10 -10.51 7.78
N LYS A 63 -0.79 -10.51 6.76
CA LYS A 63 -1.78 -11.58 6.58
C LYS A 63 -1.25 -12.82 5.88
N ALA A 64 -0.37 -12.67 4.88
CA ALA A 64 0.12 -13.80 4.09
C ALA A 64 1.39 -14.42 4.69
N PHE A 65 2.24 -13.60 5.31
CA PHE A 65 3.56 -14.01 5.81
C PHE A 65 3.69 -13.96 7.34
N ASN A 66 2.72 -13.37 8.06
CA ASN A 66 2.81 -13.14 9.51
C ASN A 66 4.06 -12.32 9.90
N ASP A 67 4.48 -11.44 9.00
CA ASP A 67 5.67 -10.59 9.15
C ASP A 67 5.23 -9.17 9.54
N THR A 68 4.99 -8.99 10.84
CA THR A 68 4.53 -7.72 11.40
C THR A 68 5.59 -6.63 11.29
N SER A 69 6.87 -7.01 11.39
CA SER A 69 8.00 -6.07 11.24
C SER A 69 8.00 -5.41 9.86
N LYS A 70 7.91 -6.21 8.79
CA LYS A 70 7.79 -5.66 7.43
C LYS A 70 6.48 -4.94 7.20
N SER A 71 5.40 -5.40 7.83
CA SER A 71 4.13 -4.70 7.77
C SER A 71 4.25 -3.26 8.27
N GLU A 72 4.86 -3.08 9.43
CA GLU A 72 5.11 -1.76 10.03
C GLU A 72 6.06 -0.92 9.17
N GLU A 73 7.10 -1.51 8.60
CA GLU A 73 8.02 -0.82 7.68
C GLU A 73 7.25 -0.16 6.52
N TYR A 74 6.35 -0.91 5.86
CA TYR A 74 5.57 -0.37 4.76
C TYR A 74 4.52 0.65 5.21
N TYR A 75 3.86 0.47 6.35
CA TYR A 75 2.94 1.47 6.88
C TYR A 75 3.65 2.79 7.21
N ASN A 76 4.79 2.71 7.91
CA ASN A 76 5.59 3.87 8.25
C ASN A 76 6.09 4.58 6.98
N GLN A 77 6.53 3.82 5.97
CA GLN A 77 6.96 4.39 4.70
C GLN A 77 5.83 5.17 4.00
N ALA A 78 4.59 4.68 4.07
CA ALA A 78 3.44 5.39 3.50
C ALA A 78 3.20 6.74 4.22
N ASP A 79 3.27 6.74 5.55
CA ASP A 79 3.09 7.96 6.35
C ASP A 79 4.22 8.96 6.17
N GLU A 80 5.47 8.51 6.11
CA GLU A 80 6.61 9.37 5.83
C GLU A 80 6.49 10.07 4.47
N LEU A 81 6.11 9.33 3.43
CA LEU A 81 5.91 9.88 2.09
C LEU A 81 4.73 10.83 2.05
N ARG A 82 3.63 10.48 2.71
CA ARG A 82 2.44 11.33 2.84
C ARG A 82 2.79 12.68 3.47
N CYS A 83 3.51 12.67 4.59
CA CYS A 83 3.96 13.87 5.29
C CYS A 83 4.95 14.67 4.43
N ARG A 84 5.93 13.99 3.80
CA ARG A 84 6.96 14.63 2.96
C ARG A 84 6.37 15.38 1.76
N TYR A 85 5.34 14.83 1.13
CA TYR A 85 4.72 15.40 -0.07
C TYR A 85 3.37 16.08 0.19
N ASN A 86 2.98 16.24 1.46
CA ASN A 86 1.72 16.87 1.88
C ASN A 86 0.48 16.28 1.19
N LEU A 87 0.42 14.95 1.09
CA LEU A 87 -0.66 14.24 0.41
C LEU A 87 -1.80 13.89 1.41
N PRO A 88 -3.07 13.94 0.99
CA PRO A 88 -4.17 13.56 1.85
C PRO A 88 -4.15 12.05 2.13
N HIS A 89 -4.49 11.66 3.35
CA HIS A 89 -4.64 10.24 3.69
C HIS A 89 -5.92 9.70 3.05
N THR A 90 -5.78 8.77 2.10
CA THR A 90 -6.90 8.03 1.50
C THR A 90 -6.60 6.54 1.62
N CYS A 91 -7.15 5.88 2.64
CA CYS A 91 -6.92 4.45 2.82
C CYS A 91 -7.76 3.66 1.80
N VAL A 92 -7.10 3.00 0.83
CA VAL A 92 -7.78 2.24 -0.24
C VAL A 92 -8.16 0.81 0.21
N ILE A 93 -7.64 0.35 1.35
CA ILE A 93 -7.84 -1.04 1.82
C ILE A 93 -9.22 -1.24 2.42
N THR A 94 -9.75 -0.23 3.11
CA THR A 94 -11.06 -0.27 3.73
C THR A 94 -12.07 0.42 2.82
N SER A 95 -12.88 -0.35 2.10
CA SER A 95 -14.17 0.16 1.66
C SER A 95 -15.00 0.43 2.90
N PHE A 96 -15.18 1.71 3.26
CA PHE A 96 -16.12 2.10 4.30
C PHE A 96 -17.53 1.76 3.81
N ASP A 97 -18.14 0.71 4.37
CA ASP A 97 -19.57 0.44 4.19
C ASP A 97 -20.32 0.98 5.41
N PRO A 98 -21.05 2.10 5.28
CA PRO A 98 -21.86 2.66 6.36
C PRO A 98 -22.88 1.65 6.92
N ASN A 99 -23.35 0.70 6.11
CA ASN A 99 -24.36 -0.28 6.51
C ASN A 99 -23.83 -1.31 7.52
N GLU A 100 -22.51 -1.52 7.59
CA GLU A 100 -21.89 -2.37 8.62
C GLU A 100 -21.95 -1.72 10.01
N TYR A 101 -22.10 -0.39 10.08
CA TYR A 101 -22.12 0.39 11.32
C TYR A 101 -23.51 0.85 11.75
N GLU A 102 -24.52 0.78 10.86
CA GLU A 102 -25.92 1.11 11.17
C GLU A 102 -26.53 0.24 12.28
N LYS A 103 -25.94 -0.94 12.57
CA LYS A 103 -26.35 -1.81 13.68
C LYS A 103 -25.61 -1.53 15.01
N ARG A 104 -24.66 -0.59 15.03
CA ARG A 104 -23.82 -0.24 16.20
C ARG A 104 -23.73 1.26 16.47
N VAL A 105 -24.70 2.04 16.00
CA VAL A 105 -24.73 3.51 16.12
C VAL A 105 -24.70 3.99 17.59
N HIS A 106 -25.06 3.13 18.55
CA HIS A 106 -25.05 3.47 19.97
C HIS A 106 -23.69 3.35 20.68
N GLU A 107 -22.63 2.84 20.03
CA GLU A 107 -21.30 2.69 20.67
C GLU A 107 -20.18 3.52 20.02
N ALA A 108 -20.45 4.24 18.93
CA ALA A 108 -19.43 4.99 18.18
C ALA A 108 -19.34 6.48 18.55
N GLN A 109 -19.42 6.81 19.85
CA GLN A 109 -19.04 8.13 20.36
C GLN A 109 -17.77 8.03 21.21
N ASP A 110 -16.63 7.66 20.62
CA ASP A 110 -15.32 8.01 21.21
C ASP A 110 -14.08 7.81 20.30
N LEU A 111 -14.17 8.18 19.01
CA LEU A 111 -12.96 8.45 18.22
C LEU A 111 -13.08 9.83 17.58
N HIS A 112 -13.18 10.84 18.45
CA HIS A 112 -12.93 12.22 18.06
C HIS A 112 -11.47 12.38 17.65
N PHE A 113 -11.28 12.70 16.36
CA PHE A 113 -10.18 13.49 15.80
C PHE A 113 -9.27 14.13 16.85
N LYS A 114 -7.99 13.71 16.89
CA LYS A 114 -6.90 14.57 17.33
C LYS A 114 -5.75 14.48 16.34
N VAL A 115 -5.76 15.49 15.46
CA VAL A 115 -4.65 16.29 14.90
C VAL A 115 -3.38 15.54 14.53
#